data_AF-A0A9R0YW62-F1
#
_entry.id   AF-A0A9R0YW62-F1
#
_cell.length_a   1.000
_cell.length_b   1.000
_cell.length_c   1.000
_cell.angle_alpha   90.00
_cell.angle_beta   90.00
_cell.angle_gamma   90.00
#
_symmetry.space_group_name_H-M   'P 1'
#
loop_
_entity.id
_entity.type
_entity.pdbx_description
1 polymer ?
#
loop_
_entity_poly.entity_id
_entity_poly.type
_entity_poly.pdbx_seq_one_letter_code
_entity_poly.pdbx_strand_id
1 'polypeptide(L)'
;MLCRNSKYAAYMVFKLADEFTKLDFPFQVASISVGGNDSSTRQVCLQAYMEDGDDGVSRKHILRSSWESYLPHTKRRAIPLTDAVMLPRKRADGWMEVELGEFYNGEGCDGDVFVTLMETEAGNFKSGLIVWGMEIRTKQRC
;
A
#
# COMPACT_ATOMS: atom_id res chain seq x y z
N MET A 1 0.46 -5.50 -23.51
CA MET A 1 0.36 -4.06 -23.83
C MET A 1 -0.88 -3.50 -23.15
N LEU A 2 -0.77 -2.32 -22.54
CA LEU A 2 -1.91 -1.61 -21.94
C LEU A 2 -2.71 -0.89 -23.04
N CYS A 3 -4.03 -0.80 -22.90
CA CYS A 3 -4.88 0.01 -23.79
C CYS A 3 -4.46 1.48 -23.72
N ARG A 4 -4.44 2.13 -24.88
CA ARG A 4 -4.15 3.56 -25.04
C ARG A 4 -5.31 4.42 -24.56
N ASN A 5 -5.02 5.70 -24.34
CA ASN A 5 -5.97 6.73 -23.91
C ASN A 5 -6.77 6.33 -22.67
N SER A 6 -6.12 5.60 -21.76
CA SER A 6 -6.76 4.96 -20.60
C SER A 6 -6.00 5.26 -19.32
N LYS A 7 -6.74 5.45 -18.24
CA LYS A 7 -6.18 5.64 -16.90
C LYS A 7 -6.04 4.31 -16.18
N TYR A 8 -4.88 4.07 -15.60
CA TYR A 8 -4.56 2.87 -14.84
C TYR A 8 -4.23 3.20 -13.39
N ALA A 9 -4.38 2.20 -12.53
CA ALA A 9 -3.81 2.20 -11.20
C ALA A 9 -2.96 0.95 -10.98
N ALA A 10 -1.86 1.15 -10.27
CA ALA A 10 -0.99 0.08 -9.80
C ALA A 10 -1.36 -0.27 -8.36
N TYR A 11 -1.59 -1.55 -8.12
CA TYR A 11 -1.90 -2.11 -6.81
C TYR A 11 -0.80 -3.07 -6.40
N MET A 12 -0.41 -3.05 -5.13
CA MET A 12 0.39 -4.12 -4.53
C MET A 12 -0.53 -5.06 -3.77
N VAL A 13 -0.39 -6.37 -4.01
CA VAL A 13 -1.11 -7.42 -3.29
C VAL A 13 -0.15 -8.16 -2.38
N PHE A 14 -0.49 -8.23 -1.09
CA PHE A 14 0.41 -8.72 -0.07
C PHE A 14 -0.31 -9.30 1.16
N LYS A 15 0.44 -9.99 2.01
CA LYS A 15 0.04 -10.43 3.35
C LYS A 15 1.16 -10.09 4.34
N LEU A 16 0.81 -10.07 5.62
CA LEU A 16 1.80 -10.15 6.69
C LEU A 16 1.86 -11.60 7.19
N ALA A 17 3.07 -12.11 7.39
CA ALA A 17 3.29 -13.33 8.13
C ALA A 17 2.81 -13.19 9.57
N ASP A 18 2.63 -14.29 10.30
CA ASP A 18 2.27 -14.23 11.72
C ASP A 18 3.29 -13.44 12.55
N GLU A 19 4.57 -13.53 12.15
CA GLU A 19 5.67 -12.74 12.68
C GLU A 19 6.09 -11.65 11.66
N PHE A 20 5.69 -10.42 11.92
CA PHE A 20 6.07 -9.24 11.13
C PHE A 20 6.54 -8.12 12.04
N THR A 21 7.32 -7.15 11.54
CA THR A 21 7.81 -6.04 12.38
C THR A 21 7.98 -4.73 11.61
N LYS A 22 7.72 -3.60 12.30
CA LYS A 22 8.00 -2.23 11.86
C LYS A 22 7.45 -1.85 10.49
N LEU A 23 6.17 -2.15 10.26
CA LEU A 23 5.43 -1.81 9.02
C LEU A 23 4.35 -0.74 9.24
N ASP A 24 4.31 -0.14 10.43
CA ASP A 24 3.33 0.84 10.88
C ASP A 24 3.84 2.29 10.86
N PHE A 25 5.08 2.53 11.28
CA PHE A 25 5.70 3.87 11.29
C PHE A 25 7.24 3.80 11.28
N PRO A 26 7.95 4.67 10.53
CA PRO A 26 7.43 5.63 9.55
C PRO A 26 6.63 4.96 8.44
N PHE A 27 5.71 5.71 7.84
CA PHE A 27 4.90 5.20 6.74
C PHE A 27 5.77 4.94 5.52
N GLN A 28 5.42 3.91 4.76
CA GLN A 28 6.02 3.70 3.45
C GLN A 28 5.52 4.79 2.50
N VAL A 29 6.39 5.26 1.61
CA VAL A 29 6.04 6.21 0.56
C VAL A 29 5.95 5.45 -0.75
N ALA A 30 4.75 5.42 -1.33
CA ALA A 30 4.57 4.94 -2.69
C ALA A 30 4.87 6.09 -3.65
N SER A 31 5.53 5.79 -4.77
CA SER A 31 5.68 6.73 -5.88
C SER A 31 5.33 6.06 -7.21
N ILE A 32 4.78 6.84 -8.12
CA ILE A 32 4.55 6.44 -9.51
C ILE A 32 5.03 7.53 -10.46
N SER A 33 5.75 7.15 -11.51
CA SER A 33 6.14 8.07 -12.59
C SER A 33 6.08 7.38 -13.95
N VAL A 34 5.88 8.18 -15.00
CA VAL A 34 5.82 7.72 -16.39
C VAL A 34 6.95 8.42 -17.15
N GLY A 35 7.83 7.64 -17.79
CA GLY A 35 8.91 8.19 -18.62
C GLY A 35 9.89 9.10 -17.89
N GLY A 36 10.05 8.95 -16.57
CA GLY A 36 10.96 9.79 -15.77
C GLY A 36 10.46 11.21 -15.48
N ASN A 37 9.19 11.52 -15.77
CA ASN A 37 8.55 12.78 -15.41
C ASN A 37 8.15 12.84 -13.92
N ASP A 38 7.49 13.93 -13.52
CA ASP A 38 6.98 14.17 -12.16
C ASP A 38 6.32 12.92 -11.57
N SER A 39 6.79 12.54 -10.38
CA SER A 39 6.26 11.40 -9.65
C SER A 39 5.12 11.84 -8.73
N SER A 40 3.98 11.15 -8.79
CA SER A 40 2.96 11.26 -7.75
C SER A 40 3.36 10.39 -6.56
N THR A 41 3.23 10.91 -5.34
CA THR A 41 3.57 10.19 -4.11
C THR A 41 2.40 10.13 -3.14
N ARG A 42 2.39 9.09 -2.30
CA ARG A 42 1.45 8.94 -1.19
C ARG A 42 2.04 8.13 -0.05
N GLN A 43 1.58 8.39 1.16
CA GLN A 43 1.94 7.58 2.33
C GLN A 43 1.04 6.35 2.44
N VAL A 44 1.63 5.23 2.81
CA VAL A 44 0.99 3.92 2.96
C VAL A 44 1.39 3.33 4.31
N CYS A 45 0.42 2.79 5.05
CA CYS A 45 0.67 2.03 6.27
C CYS A 45 0.33 0.56 6.01
N LEU A 46 1.34 -0.31 5.92
CA LEU A 46 1.13 -1.74 5.60
C LEU A 46 0.64 -2.58 6.80
N GLN A 47 0.76 -2.06 8.02
CA GLN A 47 0.34 -2.72 9.26
C GLN A 47 -1.11 -2.39 9.68
N ALA A 48 -1.85 -1.63 8.88
CA ALA A 48 -3.27 -1.44 9.08
C ALA A 48 -4.02 -1.74 7.78
N TYR A 49 -5.29 -2.10 7.89
CA TYR A 49 -6.12 -2.34 6.71
C TYR A 49 -7.59 -1.97 6.97
N MET A 50 -8.31 -1.78 5.88
CA MET A 50 -9.76 -1.60 5.86
C MET A 50 -10.42 -2.91 5.44
N GLU A 51 -11.54 -3.25 6.06
CA GLU A 51 -12.36 -4.42 5.72
C GLU A 51 -13.82 -4.00 5.64
N ASP A 52 -14.48 -4.37 4.55
CA ASP A 52 -15.89 -4.07 4.37
C ASP A 52 -16.71 -5.08 5.15
N GLY A 53 -17.50 -4.59 6.11
CA GLY A 53 -18.41 -5.42 6.87
C GLY A 53 -19.57 -5.95 6.04
N ASP A 54 -20.18 -7.04 6.50
CA ASP A 54 -21.44 -7.57 5.95
C ASP A 54 -22.58 -6.54 6.00
N ASP A 55 -22.49 -5.58 6.93
CA ASP A 55 -23.40 -4.43 7.07
C ASP A 55 -23.07 -3.26 6.11
N GLY A 56 -22.11 -3.43 5.20
CA GLY A 56 -21.67 -2.39 4.26
C GLY A 56 -20.80 -1.30 4.89
N VAL A 57 -20.43 -1.43 6.16
CA VAL A 57 -19.62 -0.44 6.87
C VAL A 57 -18.15 -0.88 6.85
N SER A 58 -17.29 -0.07 6.23
CA SER A 58 -15.85 -0.29 6.24
C SER A 58 -15.28 -0.06 7.64
N ARG A 59 -14.58 -1.05 8.18
CA ARG A 59 -13.90 -0.99 9.47
C ARG A 59 -12.40 -0.95 9.29
N LYS A 60 -11.75 -0.25 10.22
CA LYS A 60 -10.29 -0.11 10.27
C LYS A 60 -9.71 -1.08 11.29
N HIS A 61 -8.74 -1.86 10.85
CA HIS A 61 -8.03 -2.84 11.65
C HIS A 61 -6.55 -2.45 11.72
N ILE A 62 -6.01 -2.32 12.93
CA ILE A 62 -4.58 -2.13 13.16
C ILE A 62 -4.03 -3.48 13.59
N LEU A 63 -3.11 -4.04 12.80
CA LEU A 63 -2.48 -5.31 13.10
C LEU A 63 -1.51 -5.11 14.26
N ARG A 64 -1.66 -5.97 15.28
CA ARG A 64 -0.72 -6.06 16.39
C ARG A 64 0.40 -6.99 15.96
N SER A 65 1.63 -6.51 16.05
CA SER A 65 2.77 -7.36 15.78
C SER A 65 3.10 -8.22 17.00
N SER A 66 3.59 -9.45 16.75
CA SER A 66 4.04 -10.37 17.79
C SER A 66 5.16 -9.79 18.67
N TRP A 67 6.05 -8.91 18.17
CA TRP A 67 7.08 -8.27 19.01
C TRP A 67 6.48 -7.28 20.02
N GLU A 68 5.29 -6.74 19.77
CA GLU A 68 4.60 -5.81 20.69
C GLU A 68 3.98 -6.53 21.90
N SER A 69 3.87 -7.86 21.88
CA SER A 69 3.51 -8.64 23.07
C SER A 69 4.65 -8.72 24.09
N TYR A 70 5.89 -8.61 23.62
CA TYR A 70 7.09 -8.79 24.44
C TYR A 70 7.63 -7.46 25.01
N LEU A 71 7.09 -6.32 24.62
CA LEU A 71 7.47 -5.02 25.17
C LEU A 71 6.63 -4.64 26.39
N PRO A 72 7.25 -4.22 27.51
CA PRO A 72 6.54 -3.89 28.74
C PRO A 72 5.75 -2.58 28.59
N HIS A 73 4.45 -2.66 28.29
CA HIS A 73 3.46 -1.56 28.32
C HIS A 73 3.98 -0.17 27.90
N THR A 74 4.94 -0.11 26.99
CA THR A 74 5.46 1.15 26.47
C THR A 74 4.31 1.74 25.69
N LYS A 75 3.77 2.86 26.18
CA LYS A 75 2.67 3.61 25.57
C LYS A 75 2.90 3.63 24.06
N ARG A 76 2.12 2.84 23.31
CA ARG A 76 2.07 2.96 21.85
C ARG A 76 1.85 4.45 21.60
N ARG A 77 2.80 5.12 20.95
CA ARG A 77 2.47 6.40 20.33
C ARG A 77 1.33 6.09 19.38
N ALA A 78 0.21 6.79 19.54
CA ALA A 78 -0.89 6.67 18.60
C ALA A 78 -0.31 6.93 17.20
N ILE A 79 -0.38 5.94 16.32
CA ILE A 79 0.02 6.11 14.92
C ILE A 79 -0.97 7.12 14.34
N PRO A 80 -0.52 8.28 13.85
CA PRO A 80 -1.40 9.31 13.32
C PRO A 80 -1.90 8.89 11.93
N LEU A 81 -2.76 7.88 11.90
CA LEU A 81 -3.43 7.43 10.69
C LEU A 81 -4.54 8.42 10.34
N THR A 82 -4.12 9.54 9.74
CA THR A 82 -5.00 10.55 9.15
C THR A 82 -5.59 10.04 7.83
N ASP A 83 -6.59 10.72 7.30
CA ASP A 83 -7.20 10.40 6.00
C ASP A 83 -6.21 10.53 4.82
N ALA A 84 -5.04 11.13 5.04
CA ALA A 84 -3.97 11.25 4.05
C ALA A 84 -3.13 9.95 3.92
N VAL A 85 -3.21 9.04 4.89
CA VAL A 85 -2.45 7.77 4.86
C VAL A 85 -3.31 6.70 4.22
N MET A 86 -2.85 6.17 3.10
CA MET A 86 -3.52 5.06 2.43
C MET A 86 -3.40 3.78 3.23
N LEU A 87 -4.55 3.15 3.46
CA LEU A 87 -4.63 1.86 4.10
C LEU A 87 -4.95 0.79 3.04
N PRO A 88 -4.24 -0.35 3.06
CA PRO A 88 -4.64 -1.54 2.35
C PRO A 88 -6.09 -1.91 2.62
N ARG A 89 -6.75 -2.53 1.65
CA ARG A 89 -8.07 -3.14 1.81
C ARG A 89 -7.94 -4.65 1.79
N LYS A 90 -8.61 -5.32 2.72
CA LYS A 90 -8.65 -6.78 2.78
C LYS A 90 -9.63 -7.30 1.73
N ARG A 91 -9.16 -8.27 0.94
CA ARG A 91 -9.91 -8.98 -0.09
C ARG A 91 -10.61 -10.20 0.51
N ALA A 92 -11.57 -10.74 -0.23
CA ALA A 92 -12.30 -11.96 0.16
C ALA A 92 -11.40 -13.20 0.30
N ASP A 93 -10.27 -13.25 -0.42
CA ASP A 93 -9.25 -14.31 -0.34
C ASP A 93 -8.27 -14.12 0.85
N GLY A 94 -8.52 -13.12 1.68
CA GLY A 94 -7.72 -12.76 2.85
C GLY A 94 -6.40 -12.08 2.52
N TRP A 95 -6.08 -11.81 1.24
CA TRP A 95 -4.97 -10.93 0.89
C TRP A 95 -5.35 -9.47 1.12
N MET A 96 -4.34 -8.62 1.30
CA MET A 96 -4.51 -7.18 1.31
C MET A 96 -4.06 -6.61 -0.02
N GLU A 97 -4.78 -5.60 -0.50
CA GLU A 97 -4.36 -4.82 -1.65
C GLU A 97 -4.30 -3.34 -1.30
N VAL A 98 -3.29 -2.65 -1.80
CA VAL A 98 -3.16 -1.20 -1.63
C VAL A 98 -2.81 -0.56 -2.97
N GLU A 99 -3.48 0.54 -3.29
CA GLU A 99 -3.17 1.32 -4.47
C GLU A 99 -1.87 2.10 -4.24
N LEU A 100 -0.91 2.01 -5.17
CA LEU A 100 0.41 2.65 -5.06
C LEU A 100 0.57 3.89 -5.92
N GLY A 101 -0.03 3.90 -7.12
CA GLY A 101 -0.25 5.14 -7.86
C GLY A 101 -1.31 5.00 -8.95
N GLU A 102 -1.65 6.12 -9.59
CA GLU A 102 -2.40 6.15 -10.84
C GLU A 102 -1.53 6.75 -11.94
N PHE A 103 -1.68 6.28 -13.17
CA PHE A 103 -0.99 6.81 -14.34
C PHE A 103 -1.88 6.78 -15.57
N TYR A 104 -1.56 7.61 -16.55
CA TYR A 104 -2.29 7.70 -17.81
C TYR A 104 -1.45 7.18 -18.97
N ASN A 105 -2.01 6.27 -19.76
CA ASN A 105 -1.37 5.77 -20.97
C ASN A 105 -1.89 6.56 -22.18
N GLY A 106 -1.29 7.72 -22.47
CA GLY A 106 -1.70 8.60 -23.58
C GLY A 106 -1.13 8.19 -24.94
N GLU A 107 -1.55 8.87 -26.01
CA GLU A 107 -0.91 8.75 -27.31
C GLU A 107 0.53 9.31 -27.25
N GLY A 108 1.50 8.55 -27.73
CA GLY A 108 2.93 8.89 -27.64
C GLY A 108 3.60 8.53 -26.31
N CYS A 109 2.88 7.91 -25.36
CA CYS A 109 3.45 7.38 -24.12
C CYS A 109 4.05 5.98 -24.34
N ASP A 110 5.19 5.89 -25.02
CA ASP A 110 5.97 4.64 -25.14
C ASP A 110 6.98 4.49 -23.97
N GLY A 111 6.84 5.29 -22.91
CA GLY A 111 7.73 5.29 -21.76
C GLY A 111 7.37 4.24 -20.71
N ASP A 112 8.39 3.80 -19.97
CA ASP A 112 8.20 2.88 -18.84
C ASP A 112 7.47 3.56 -17.68
N VAL A 113 6.72 2.73 -16.94
CA VAL A 113 6.06 3.13 -15.69
C VAL A 113 6.87 2.60 -14.52
N PHE A 114 7.36 3.50 -13.68
CA PHE A 114 8.08 3.15 -12.46
C PHE A 114 7.13 3.25 -11.28
N VAL A 115 7.02 2.17 -10.51
CA VAL A 115 6.25 2.13 -9.27
C VAL A 115 7.19 1.71 -8.16
N THR A 116 7.26 2.50 -7.09
CA THR A 116 8.06 2.18 -5.92
C THR A 116 7.25 2.27 -4.65
N LEU A 117 7.67 1.51 -3.63
CA LEU A 117 7.17 1.62 -2.26
C LEU A 117 8.37 1.48 -1.34
N MET A 118 8.73 2.56 -0.65
CA MET A 118 9.96 2.61 0.14
C MET A 118 9.71 3.23 1.52
N GLU A 119 10.41 2.74 2.54
CA GLU A 119 10.56 3.45 3.82
C GLU A 119 12.06 3.43 4.14
N THR A 120 12.69 4.59 4.03
CA THR A 120 14.15 4.76 4.11
C THR A 120 14.57 5.74 5.20
N GLU A 121 13.63 6.28 5.98
CA GLU A 121 13.90 7.36 6.92
C GLU A 121 14.36 6.85 8.28
N ALA A 122 13.72 5.79 8.81
CA ALA A 122 14.03 5.31 10.15
C ALA A 122 15.12 4.23 10.21
N GLY A 123 15.46 3.59 9.08
CA GLY A 123 16.47 2.54 9.05
C GLY A 123 16.12 1.31 9.89
N ASN A 124 14.83 1.12 10.24
CA ASN A 124 14.38 -0.02 11.03
C ASN A 124 14.47 -1.32 10.22
N PHE A 125 14.92 -2.40 10.87
CA PHE A 125 14.72 -3.74 10.34
C PHE A 125 13.23 -4.03 10.23
N LYS A 126 12.81 -4.48 9.04
CA LYS A 126 11.43 -4.88 8.74
C LYS A 126 11.43 -6.34 8.35
N SER A 127 10.37 -7.04 8.72
CA SER A 127 10.19 -8.46 8.38
C SER A 127 8.70 -8.80 8.27
N GLY A 128 8.43 -9.97 7.68
CA GLY A 128 7.10 -10.54 7.61
C GLY A 128 6.21 -9.98 6.50
N LEU A 129 6.72 -9.12 5.60
CA LEU A 129 5.97 -8.73 4.40
C LEU A 129 6.07 -9.82 3.33
N ILE A 130 4.93 -10.41 2.97
CA ILE A 130 4.82 -11.41 1.90
C ILE A 130 4.13 -10.74 0.71
N VAL A 131 4.86 -10.52 -0.38
CA VAL A 131 4.33 -9.89 -1.59
C VAL A 131 3.90 -10.96 -2.58
N TRP A 132 2.63 -10.92 -3.01
CA TRP A 132 2.15 -11.75 -4.11
C TRP A 132 2.59 -11.17 -5.44
N GLY A 133 2.38 -9.86 -5.62
CA GLY A 133 2.79 -9.17 -6.83
C GLY A 133 2.15 -7.80 -6.98
N MET A 134 2.37 -7.23 -8.17
CA MET A 134 1.78 -5.97 -8.61
C MET A 134 0.67 -6.26 -9.61
N GLU A 135 -0.46 -5.57 -9.46
CA GLU A 135 -1.58 -5.62 -10.40
C GLU A 135 -1.80 -4.24 -11.02
N ILE A 136 -1.82 -4.16 -12.36
CA ILE A 136 -2.15 -2.94 -13.09
C ILE A 136 -3.57 -3.08 -13.61
N ARG A 137 -4.47 -2.20 -13.17
CA ARG A 137 -5.90 -2.25 -13.49
C ARG A 137 -6.34 -0.95 -14.14
N THR A 138 -7.21 -1.02 -15.14
CA THR A 138 -7.84 0.17 -15.71
C THR A 138 -8.85 0.76 -14.72
N LYS A 139 -8.90 2.10 -14.63
CA LYS A 139 -9.89 2.85 -13.85
C LYS A 139 -11.14 3.19 -14.64
N GLN A 140 -11.15 2.89 -15.94
CA GLN A 140 -12.28 3.08 -16.85
C GLN A 140 -12.56 1.76 -17.59
N ARG A 141 -13.79 1.52 -18.01
CA ARG A 141 -14.04 0.43 -18.96
C ARG A 141 -13.49 0.88 -20.32
N CYS A 142 -12.46 0.19 -20.79
CA CYS A 142 -11.99 0.29 -22.18
C CYS A 142 -13.05 -0.22 -23.15
#